data_AF-A0A1G9TVF6-F1
#
_entry.id   AF-A0A1G9TVF6-F1
#
_cell.length_a   1.000
_cell.length_b   1.000
_cell.length_c   1.000
_cell.angle_alpha   90.00
_cell.angle_beta   90.00
_cell.angle_gamma   90.00
#
_symmetry.space_group_name_H-M   'P 1'
#
loop_
_entity.id
_entity.type
_entity.pdbx_description
1 polymer ?
#
loop_
_entity_poly.entity_id
_entity_poly.type
_entity_poly.pdbx_seq_one_letter_code
_entity_poly.pdbx_strand_id
1 'polypeptide(L)'
;MRRPNPLLWLWYAFGGTLPMRYRDWVVRDLTCRTWLVRHFIRVLVVLSPVLAALYLIFGVALDGPPEVVFPALALGLSVGMFYSLSYAPESTDIRLTKYGFPRGHATKSRDS
;
A
#
# COMPACT_ATOMS: atom_id res chain seq x y z
N MET A 1 11.47 1.61 -20.22
CA MET A 1 10.99 1.71 -18.81
C MET A 1 11.65 0.63 -17.97
N ARG A 2 12.51 0.97 -17.00
CA ARG A 2 13.09 -0.03 -16.08
C ARG A 2 12.09 -0.36 -14.97
N ARG A 3 11.79 -1.65 -14.78
CA ARG A 3 10.98 -2.13 -13.65
C ARG A 3 11.89 -2.30 -12.42
N PRO A 4 11.48 -1.85 -11.23
CA PRO A 4 12.24 -2.11 -10.02
C PRO A 4 12.24 -3.60 -9.68
N ASN A 5 13.33 -4.05 -9.07
CA ASN A 5 13.42 -5.41 -8.52
C ASN A 5 12.34 -5.59 -7.42
N PRO A 6 11.78 -6.80 -7.21
CA PRO A 6 10.70 -7.01 -6.24
C PRO A 6 11.10 -6.62 -4.80
N LEU A 7 12.37 -6.76 -4.41
CA LEU A 7 12.88 -6.23 -3.13
C LEU A 7 12.79 -4.70 -3.03
N LEU A 8 13.17 -3.97 -4.09
CA LEU A 8 13.03 -2.51 -4.12
C LEU A 8 11.57 -2.08 -4.15
N TRP A 9 10.70 -2.89 -4.77
CA TRP A 9 9.26 -2.68 -4.72
C TRP A 9 8.70 -2.87 -3.30
N LEU A 10 9.21 -3.86 -2.56
CA LEU A 10 8.87 -4.08 -1.16
C LEU A 10 9.35 -2.93 -0.27
N TRP A 11 10.60 -2.48 -0.44
CA TRP A 11 11.13 -1.30 0.24
C TRP A 11 10.27 -0.05 -0.02
N TYR A 12 9.85 0.14 -1.27
CA TYR A 12 8.94 1.20 -1.68
C TYR A 12 7.55 1.07 -1.09
N ALA A 13 7.07 -0.17 -0.93
CA ALA A 13 5.81 -0.47 -0.31
C ALA A 13 5.79 -0.11 1.18
N PHE A 14 6.91 -0.29 1.87
CA PHE A 14 7.09 0.09 3.26
C PHE A 14 7.38 1.60 3.47
N GLY A 15 7.34 2.42 2.41
CA GLY A 15 7.54 3.86 2.49
C GLY A 15 8.93 4.35 2.04
N GLY A 16 9.80 3.44 1.60
CA GLY A 16 11.08 3.78 1.00
C GLY A 16 10.95 4.59 -0.30
N THR A 17 11.95 5.43 -0.57
CA THR A 17 12.06 6.17 -1.83
C THR A 17 12.78 5.34 -2.89
N LEU A 18 12.25 5.31 -4.12
CA LEU A 18 12.96 4.69 -5.25
C LEU A 18 14.02 5.66 -5.80
N PRO A 19 15.19 5.16 -6.25
CA PRO A 19 16.17 5.97 -6.96
C PRO A 19 15.58 6.64 -8.22
N MET A 20 16.05 7.85 -8.55
CA MET A 20 15.53 8.70 -9.63
C MET A 20 15.40 8.00 -11.01
N ARG A 21 16.24 7.00 -11.28
CA ARG A 21 16.19 6.13 -12.49
C ARG A 21 14.87 5.37 -12.69
N TYR A 22 14.03 5.29 -11.65
CA TYR A 22 12.71 4.66 -11.71
C TYR A 22 11.55 5.65 -11.70
N ARG A 23 11.81 6.97 -11.85
CA ARG A 23 10.81 8.04 -11.81
C ARG A 23 9.67 7.81 -12.81
N ASP A 24 9.97 7.46 -14.06
CA ASP A 24 8.95 7.20 -15.08
C ASP A 24 8.07 6.00 -14.73
N TRP A 25 8.64 4.98 -14.08
CA TRP A 25 7.89 3.83 -13.59
C TRP A 25 6.96 4.25 -12.46
N VAL A 26 7.45 5.03 -11.49
CA VAL A 26 6.65 5.55 -10.37
C VAL A 26 5.51 6.43 -10.87
N VAL A 27 5.77 7.36 -11.79
CA VAL A 27 4.73 8.24 -12.34
C VAL A 27 3.61 7.41 -12.97
N ARG A 28 3.95 6.45 -13.83
CA ARG A 28 2.97 5.57 -14.47
C ARG A 28 2.25 4.64 -13.48
N ASP A 29 2.96 4.16 -12.46
CA ASP A 29 2.39 3.35 -11.40
C ASP A 29 1.32 4.14 -10.63
N LEU A 30 1.57 5.44 -10.41
CA LEU A 30 0.69 6.37 -9.70
C LEU A 30 -0.45 6.95 -10.56
N THR A 31 -0.30 6.98 -11.88
CA THR A 31 -1.32 7.51 -12.81
C THR A 31 -2.18 6.42 -13.47
N CYS A 32 -1.76 5.15 -13.46
CA CYS A 32 -2.55 4.08 -14.07
C CYS A 32 -3.88 3.82 -13.33
N ARG A 33 -4.93 3.47 -14.08
CA ARG A 33 -6.24 3.05 -13.55
C ARG A 33 -6.16 1.82 -12.62
N THR A 34 -5.16 0.97 -12.81
CA THR A 34 -4.84 -0.19 -11.96
C THR A 34 -4.02 0.15 -10.70
N TRP A 35 -3.77 1.43 -10.42
CA TRP A 35 -3.12 1.89 -9.19
C TRP A 35 -3.84 1.37 -7.94
N LEU A 36 -5.18 1.30 -7.97
CA LEU A 36 -5.97 0.74 -6.88
C LEU A 36 -5.56 -0.72 -6.58
N VAL A 37 -5.48 -1.57 -7.61
CA VAL A 37 -5.09 -2.99 -7.45
C VAL A 37 -3.68 -3.12 -6.87
N ARG A 38 -2.74 -2.27 -7.31
CA ARG A 38 -1.37 -2.29 -6.80
C ARG A 38 -1.28 -1.81 -5.35
N HIS A 39 -2.11 -0.84 -4.98
CA HIS A 39 -2.27 -0.39 -3.61
C HIS A 39 -2.87 -1.49 -2.73
N PHE A 40 -3.89 -2.20 -3.22
CA PHE A 40 -4.46 -3.38 -2.58
C PHE A 40 -3.38 -4.46 -2.31
N ILE A 41 -2.60 -4.83 -3.33
CA ILE A 41 -1.52 -5.82 -3.18
C ILE A 41 -0.47 -5.34 -2.16
N ARG A 42 -0.11 -4.05 -2.19
CA ARG A 42 0.82 -3.47 -1.22
C ARG A 42 0.30 -3.57 0.21
N VAL A 43 -0.95 -3.17 0.43
CA VAL A 43 -1.61 -3.23 1.74
C VAL A 43 -1.68 -4.67 2.23
N LEU A 44 -2.02 -5.63 1.35
CA LEU A 44 -2.01 -7.05 1.68
C LEU A 44 -0.62 -7.56 2.09
N VAL A 45 0.45 -7.17 1.38
CA VAL A 45 1.82 -7.57 1.71
C VAL A 45 2.27 -6.99 3.06
N VAL A 46 1.92 -5.73 3.35
CA VAL A 46 2.27 -5.08 4.62
C VAL A 46 1.44 -5.62 5.80
N LEU A 47 0.16 -5.90 5.57
CA LEU A 47 -0.74 -6.45 6.61
C LEU A 47 -0.57 -7.95 6.82
N SER A 48 -0.07 -8.70 5.83
CA SER A 48 0.18 -10.14 5.94
C SER A 48 0.95 -10.55 7.21
N PRO A 49 2.11 -9.95 7.56
CA PRO A 49 2.81 -10.30 8.79
C PRO A 49 2.01 -9.93 10.05
N VAL A 50 1.24 -8.85 10.03
CA VAL A 50 0.39 -8.44 11.17
C VAL A 50 -0.77 -9.42 11.35
N LEU A 51 -1.46 -9.77 10.27
CA LEU A 51 -2.56 -10.75 10.25
C LEU A 51 -2.06 -12.13 10.68
N ALA A 52 -0.87 -12.54 10.22
CA ALA A 52 -0.25 -13.80 10.64
C ALA A 52 0.10 -13.79 12.13
N ALA A 53 0.63 -12.69 12.66
CA ALA A 53 0.92 -12.56 14.09
C ALA A 53 -0.37 -12.59 14.94
N LEU A 54 -1.41 -11.87 14.51
CA LEU A 54 -2.71 -11.90 15.18
C LEU A 54 -3.33 -13.30 15.15
N TYR A 55 -3.27 -14.00 14.01
CA TYR A 55 -3.75 -15.37 13.90
C TYR A 55 -2.96 -16.33 14.80
N LEU A 56 -1.63 -16.18 14.88
CA LEU A 56 -0.80 -16.98 15.80
C LEU A 56 -1.17 -16.74 17.27
N ILE A 57 -1.42 -15.49 17.66
CA ILE A 57 -1.78 -15.15 19.04
C ILE A 57 -3.20 -15.62 19.37
N PHE A 58 -4.19 -15.19 18.58
CA PHE A 58 -5.60 -15.42 18.87
C PHE A 58 -6.08 -16.81 18.47
N GLY A 59 -5.57 -17.37 17.37
CA GLY A 59 -5.95 -18.69 16.89
C GLY A 59 -5.13 -19.82 17.53
N VAL A 60 -3.81 -19.66 17.62
CA VAL A 60 -2.93 -20.75 18.09
C VAL A 60 -2.64 -20.66 19.60
N ALA A 61 -2.25 -19.49 20.11
CA ALA A 61 -1.86 -19.37 21.52
C ALA A 61 -3.06 -19.30 22.48
N LEU A 62 -4.18 -18.73 22.02
CA LEU A 62 -5.42 -18.58 22.79
C LEU A 62 -6.48 -19.64 22.42
N ASP A 63 -6.18 -20.54 21.48
CA ASP A 63 -7.10 -21.55 20.92
C ASP A 63 -8.46 -20.96 20.53
N GLY A 64 -8.44 -19.76 19.96
CA GLY A 64 -9.63 -19.00 19.65
C GLY A 64 -10.45 -19.64 18.52
N PRO A 65 -11.79 -19.68 18.63
CA PRO A 65 -12.63 -20.27 17.62
C PRO A 65 -12.44 -19.54 16.27
N PRO A 66 -12.15 -20.28 15.17
CA PRO A 66 -11.83 -19.68 13.88
C PRO A 66 -12.96 -18.80 13.34
N GLU A 67 -14.21 -19.12 13.69
CA GLU A 67 -15.40 -18.36 13.35
C GLU A 67 -15.38 -16.91 13.85
N VAL A 68 -14.65 -16.63 14.93
CA VAL A 68 -14.49 -15.27 15.49
C VAL A 68 -13.20 -14.62 14.99
N VAL A 69 -12.12 -15.41 14.89
CA VAL A 69 -10.80 -14.92 14.49
C VAL A 69 -10.81 -14.43 13.03
N PHE A 70 -11.40 -15.17 12.09
CA PHE A 70 -11.47 -14.77 10.69
C PHE A 70 -12.21 -13.45 10.44
N PRO A 71 -13.44 -13.23 10.95
CA PRO A 71 -14.13 -11.95 10.76
C PRO A 71 -13.42 -10.79 11.48
N ALA A 72 -12.79 -11.02 12.63
CA ALA A 72 -11.99 -9.99 13.31
C ALA A 72 -10.78 -9.56 12.45
N LEU A 73 -10.05 -10.53 11.88
CA LEU A 73 -8.95 -10.27 10.94
C LEU A 73 -9.45 -9.56 9.66
N ALA A 74 -10.59 -9.97 9.13
CA ALA A 74 -11.20 -9.35 7.95
C ALA A 74 -11.65 -7.90 8.22
N LEU A 75 -12.19 -7.61 9.41
CA LEU A 75 -12.52 -6.26 9.85
C LEU A 75 -11.27 -5.40 9.98
N GLY A 76 -10.21 -5.91 10.62
CA GLY A 76 -8.92 -5.20 10.74
C GLY A 76 -8.31 -4.88 9.37
N LEU A 77 -8.35 -5.83 8.43
CA LEU A 77 -7.93 -5.63 7.05
C LEU A 77 -8.77 -4.55 6.36
N SER A 78 -10.10 -4.62 6.49
CA SER A 78 -11.04 -3.67 5.88
C SER A 78 -10.82 -2.25 6.38
N VAL A 79 -10.65 -2.07 7.70
CA VAL A 79 -10.40 -0.76 8.32
C VAL A 79 -9.02 -0.23 7.89
N GLY A 80 -7.98 -1.04 7.95
CA GLY A 80 -6.64 -0.64 7.50
C GLY A 80 -6.61 -0.24 6.03
N MET A 81 -7.35 -0.96 5.19
CA MET A 81 -7.51 -0.66 3.78
C MET A 81 -8.30 0.63 3.54
N PHE A 82 -9.41 0.83 4.25
CA PHE A 82 -10.21 2.05 4.15
C PHE A 82 -9.41 3.28 4.56
N TYR A 83 -8.71 3.21 5.70
CA TYR A 83 -7.86 4.29 6.18
C TYR A 83 -6.71 4.56 5.21
N SER A 84 -6.06 3.51 4.70
CA SER A 84 -5.00 3.64 3.71
C SER A 84 -5.51 4.31 2.43
N LEU A 85 -6.73 4.02 1.97
CA LEU A 85 -7.34 4.66 0.80
C LEU A 85 -7.61 6.14 1.05
N SER A 86 -8.17 6.49 2.22
CA SER A 86 -8.48 7.87 2.58
C SER A 86 -7.22 8.76 2.61
N TYR A 87 -6.10 8.22 3.08
CA TYR A 87 -4.82 8.94 3.13
C TYR A 87 -3.92 8.73 1.90
N ALA A 88 -4.28 7.81 1.00
CA ALA A 88 -3.52 7.54 -0.20
C ALA A 88 -3.26 8.80 -1.05
N PRO A 89 -4.25 9.63 -1.41
CA PRO A 89 -4.02 10.80 -2.26
C PRO A 89 -3.01 11.78 -1.64
N GLU A 90 -3.14 12.03 -0.34
CA GLU A 90 -2.26 12.93 0.42
C GLU A 90 -0.82 12.37 0.51
N SER A 91 -0.68 11.06 0.71
CA SER A 91 0.63 10.40 0.73
C SER A 91 1.34 10.43 -0.63
N THR A 92 0.58 10.33 -1.73
CA THR A 92 1.14 10.44 -3.09
C THR A 92 1.70 11.83 -3.36
N ASP A 93 1.02 12.86 -2.87
CA ASP A 93 1.40 14.24 -3.11
C ASP A 93 2.65 14.65 -2.32
N ILE A 94 2.77 14.17 -1.08
CA ILE A 94 4.00 14.30 -0.27
C ILE A 94 5.18 13.56 -0.92
N ARG A 95 4.93 12.47 -1.65
CA ARG A 95 6.00 11.74 -2.34
C ARG A 95 6.38 12.38 -3.66
N LEU A 96 5.42 12.89 -4.42
CA LEU A 96 5.68 13.60 -5.68
C LEU A 96 6.47 14.89 -5.47
N THR A 97 6.19 15.60 -4.38
CA THR A 97 7.00 16.76 -3.96
C THR A 97 8.46 16.39 -3.67
N LYS A 98 8.74 15.22 -3.08
CA LYS A 98 10.12 14.72 -2.91
C LYS A 98 10.85 14.45 -4.24
N TYR A 99 10.11 14.27 -5.34
CA TYR A 99 10.66 14.13 -6.68
C TYR A 99 10.61 15.42 -7.50
N GLY A 100 10.32 16.58 -6.87
CA GLY A 100 10.31 17.89 -7.52
C GLY A 100 9.06 18.19 -8.35
N PHE A 101 7.97 17.45 -8.18
CA PHE A 101 6.69 17.78 -8.80
C PHE A 101 5.88 18.73 -7.89
N PRO A 102 5.07 19.65 -8.47
CA PRO A 102 4.20 20.53 -7.69
C PRO A 102 3.19 19.74 -6.85
N ARG A 103 2.80 20.27 -5.68
CA ARG A 103 1.66 19.74 -4.90
C ARG A 103 0.39 19.77 -5.75
N GLY A 104 -0.42 18.71 -5.71
CA GLY A 104 -1.66 18.52 -6.45
C GLY A 104 -1.51 17.91 -7.85
N HIS A 105 -0.32 17.47 -8.26
CA HIS A 105 -0.11 16.96 -9.62
C HIS A 105 -0.79 15.61 -9.89
N ALA A 106 -0.86 14.74 -8.88
CA ALA A 106 -1.58 13.46 -8.97
C ALA A 106 -3.09 13.66 -9.14
N THR A 107 -3.66 14.63 -8.43
CA THR A 107 -5.09 14.97 -8.51
C THR A 107 -5.44 15.53 -9.89
N LYS A 108 -4.63 16.48 -10.41
CA LYS A 108 -4.83 17.05 -11.76
C LYS A 108 -4.78 16.00 -12.87
N SER A 109 -3.91 14.99 -12.75
CA SER A 109 -3.80 13.92 -13.76
C SER A 109 -4.97 12.92 -13.76
N ARG A 110 -5.81 12.90 -12.71
CA ARG A 110 -6.96 11.99 -12.61
C ARG A 110 -8.26 12.62 -13.11
N ASP A 111 -8.33 13.95 -13.12
CA ASP A 111 -9.50 14.73 -13.55
C ASP A 111 -9.40 15.28 -14.99
N SER A 112 -8.36 14.89 -15.75
CA SER A 112 -8.14 15.31 -17.15
C SER A 112 -8.42 14.21 -18.17
#